data_AF-E6Z2W1-F1
#
_entry.id   AF-E6Z2W1-F1
#
_cell.length_a   1.000
_cell.length_b   1.000
_cell.length_c   1.000
_cell.angle_alpha   90.00
_cell.angle_beta   90.00
_cell.angle_gamma   90.00
#
_symmetry.space_group_name_H-M   'P 1'
#
loop_
_entity.id
_entity.type
_entity.pdbx_description
1 polymer ?
#
loop_
_entity_poly.entity_id
_entity_poly.type
_entity_poly.pdbx_seq_one_letter_code
_entity_poly.pdbx_strand_id
1 'polypeptide(L)'
;MAYDAMDEDMKAFLDPLEAEHFAFHSRELLGTMPTQEERNSIPPAVWPIVRKPATGRRSLFIGAHAHKVIGMPLAQGRMLLLDLLEHATQRQFVYRHAWTPGDL
;
A
#
# COMPACT_ATOMS: atom_id res chain seq x y z
N MET A 1 6.18 11.22 8.97
CA MET A 1 5.68 9.99 8.30
C MET A 1 6.27 9.96 6.91
N ALA A 2 6.32 8.80 6.25
CA ALA A 2 6.86 8.68 4.90
C ALA A 2 6.27 9.71 3.92
N TYR A 3 4.95 9.94 3.96
CA TYR A 3 4.28 10.96 3.13
C TYR A 3 4.80 12.38 3.38
N ASP A 4 5.06 12.76 4.64
CA ASP A 4 5.49 14.13 4.98
C ASP A 4 6.87 14.46 4.38
N ALA A 5 7.72 13.44 4.18
CA ALA A 5 9.08 13.57 3.68
C ALA A 5 9.20 13.61 2.15
N MET A 6 8.09 13.48 1.42
CA MET A 6 8.06 13.63 -0.03
C MET A 6 8.07 15.12 -0.42
N ASP A 7 8.56 15.42 -1.63
CA ASP A 7 8.38 16.73 -2.23
C ASP A 7 6.89 16.99 -2.58
N GLU A 8 6.56 18.26 -2.83
CA GLU A 8 5.18 18.68 -3.09
C GLU A 8 4.67 18.17 -4.44
N ASP A 9 5.54 17.97 -5.43
CA ASP A 9 5.16 17.46 -6.75
C ASP A 9 4.70 16.01 -6.65
N MET A 10 5.43 15.17 -5.90
CA MET A 10 5.05 13.80 -5.61
C MET A 10 3.75 13.74 -4.79
N LYS A 11 3.59 14.58 -3.78
CA LYS A 11 2.32 14.64 -3.01
C LYS A 11 1.14 14.99 -3.90
N ALA A 12 1.27 16.01 -4.75
CA ALA A 12 0.22 16.42 -5.68
C ALA A 12 -0.08 15.34 -6.72
N PHE A 13 0.94 14.61 -7.19
CA PHE A 13 0.78 13.48 -8.09
C PHE A 13 0.02 12.31 -7.45
N LEU A 14 0.29 12.01 -6.18
CA LEU A 14 -0.31 10.87 -5.47
C LEU A 14 -1.72 11.17 -4.93
N ASP A 15 -2.01 12.42 -4.58
CA ASP A 15 -3.27 12.85 -3.96
C ASP A 15 -4.55 12.35 -4.69
N PRO A 16 -4.64 12.38 -6.04
CA PRO A 16 -5.83 11.90 -6.75
C PRO A 16 -5.82 10.39 -7.03
N LEU A 17 -4.74 9.67 -6.73
CA LEU A 17 -4.60 8.28 -7.14
C LEU A 17 -5.30 7.31 -6.19
N GLU A 18 -5.88 6.28 -6.78
CA GLU A 18 -6.48 5.15 -6.08
C GLU A 18 -5.80 3.85 -6.49
N ALA A 19 -5.71 2.91 -5.55
CA ALA A 19 -5.19 1.57 -5.78
C ALA A 19 -6.26 0.53 -5.48
N GLU A 20 -6.25 -0.54 -6.27
CA GLU A 20 -6.99 -1.76 -5.99
C GLU A 20 -6.16 -2.63 -5.04
N HIS A 21 -6.78 -3.01 -3.92
CA HIS A 21 -6.23 -3.90 -2.91
C HIS A 21 -6.88 -5.26 -3.04
N PHE A 22 -6.07 -6.27 -3.31
CA PHE A 22 -6.53 -7.65 -3.43
C PHE A 22 -5.91 -8.51 -2.33
N ALA A 23 -6.76 -9.12 -1.50
CA ALA A 23 -6.32 -9.86 -0.31
C ALA A 23 -5.31 -10.96 -0.64
N PHE A 24 -5.52 -11.67 -1.77
CA PHE A 24 -4.64 -12.76 -2.19
C PHE A 24 -3.39 -12.31 -2.96
N HIS A 25 -3.25 -11.02 -3.33
CA HIS A 25 -2.07 -10.56 -4.07
C HIS A 25 -0.76 -10.89 -3.36
N SER A 26 -0.70 -10.64 -2.05
CA SER A 26 0.45 -11.00 -1.21
C SER A 26 0.82 -12.49 -1.26
N ARG A 27 -0.17 -13.38 -1.44
CA ARG A 27 0.04 -14.83 -1.56
C ARG A 27 0.52 -15.22 -2.95
N GLU A 28 0.01 -14.55 -3.99
CA GLU A 28 0.49 -14.71 -5.37
C GLU A 28 1.98 -14.36 -5.47
N LEU A 29 2.42 -13.28 -4.80
CA LEU A 29 3.84 -12.90 -4.71
C LEU A 29 4.72 -13.98 -4.05
N LEU A 30 4.13 -14.84 -3.20
CA LEU A 30 4.80 -15.97 -2.54
C LEU A 30 4.59 -17.30 -3.29
N GLY A 31 4.01 -17.27 -4.49
CA GLY A 31 3.82 -18.45 -5.35
C GLY A 31 2.53 -19.23 -5.12
N THR A 32 1.60 -18.73 -4.30
CA THR A 32 0.30 -19.38 -4.07
C THR A 32 -0.82 -18.63 -4.81
N MET A 33 -1.41 -19.29 -5.80
CA MET A 33 -2.51 -18.72 -6.60
C MET A 33 -3.87 -19.07 -6.00
N PRO A 34 -4.76 -18.09 -5.74
CA PRO A 34 -6.10 -18.39 -5.27
C PRO A 34 -6.94 -19.05 -6.38
N THR A 35 -7.79 -19.97 -5.97
CA THR A 35 -8.85 -20.56 -6.81
C THR A 35 -9.87 -19.50 -7.24
N GLN A 36 -10.67 -19.80 -8.26
CA GLN A 36 -11.71 -18.87 -8.72
C GLN A 36 -12.76 -18.61 -7.63
N GLU A 37 -13.11 -19.62 -6.84
CA GLU A 37 -14.04 -19.50 -5.71
C GLU A 37 -13.50 -18.52 -4.65
N GLU A 38 -12.22 -18.66 -4.27
CA GLU A 38 -11.57 -17.74 -3.34
C GLU A 38 -11.55 -16.30 -3.88
N ARG A 39 -11.21 -16.11 -5.17
CA ARG A 39 -11.23 -14.79 -5.83
C ARG A 39 -12.62 -14.14 -5.74
N ASN A 40 -13.69 -14.92 -5.90
CA ASN A 40 -15.06 -14.42 -5.85
C ASN A 40 -15.51 -14.13 -4.42
N SER A 41 -14.99 -14.86 -3.42
CA SER A 41 -15.37 -14.68 -2.01
C SER A 41 -14.87 -13.37 -1.41
N ILE A 42 -13.71 -12.88 -1.85
CA ILE A 42 -13.10 -11.63 -1.38
C ILE A 42 -12.69 -10.81 -2.61
N PRO A 43 -13.63 -10.08 -3.22
CA PRO A 43 -13.30 -9.24 -4.36
C PRO A 43 -12.33 -8.12 -3.96
N PRO A 44 -11.51 -7.63 -4.89
CA PRO A 44 -10.62 -6.51 -4.61
C PRO A 44 -11.40 -5.25 -4.19
N ALA A 45 -10.81 -4.45 -3.31
CA ALA A 45 -11.37 -3.19 -2.84
C ALA A 45 -10.52 -2.01 -3.31
N VAL A 46 -11.15 -0.88 -3.67
CA VAL A 46 -10.43 0.32 -4.11
C VAL A 46 -10.28 1.29 -2.95
N TRP A 47 -9.06 1.82 -2.78
CA TRP A 47 -8.72 2.78 -1.74
C TRP A 47 -7.82 3.89 -2.29
N PRO A 48 -7.88 5.11 -1.73
CA PRO A 48 -6.95 6.17 -2.11
C PRO A 48 -5.52 5.82 -1.67
N ILE A 49 -4.53 6.12 -2.52
CA ILE A 49 -3.11 5.95 -2.17
C ILE A 49 -2.73 6.89 -1.03
N VAL A 50 -3.34 8.08 -0.97
CA VAL A 50 -3.17 9.04 0.14
C VAL A 50 -4.43 9.04 1.00
N ARG A 51 -4.34 8.51 2.22
CA ARG A 51 -5.46 8.49 3.17
C ARG A 51 -5.32 9.60 4.20
N LYS A 52 -6.43 10.27 4.51
CA LYS A 52 -6.55 11.24 5.60
C LYS A 52 -7.56 10.75 6.64
N PRO A 53 -7.12 10.08 7.73
CA PRO A 53 -8.00 9.77 8.87
C PRO A 53 -8.59 11.04 9.51
N ALA A 54 -9.58 10.86 10.40
CA ALA A 54 -10.23 11.94 11.13
C ALA A 54 -9.26 12.81 11.96
N THR A 55 -8.11 12.25 12.35
CA THR A 55 -7.02 12.96 13.03
C THR A 55 -6.29 13.98 12.14
N GLY A 56 -6.57 13.99 10.84
CA GLY A 56 -6.15 15.04 9.91
C GLY A 56 -4.79 14.84 9.25
N ARG A 57 -3.91 13.97 9.79
CA ARG A 57 -2.59 13.71 9.21
C ARG A 57 -2.71 12.76 8.02
N ARG A 58 -2.15 13.15 6.87
CA ARG A 58 -2.12 12.31 5.67
C ARG A 58 -1.07 11.20 5.77
N SER A 59 -1.33 10.06 5.16
CA SER A 59 -0.43 8.90 5.11
C SER A 59 -0.61 8.11 3.82
N LEU A 60 0.45 7.46 3.36
CA LEU A 60 0.36 6.48 2.28
C LEU A 60 -0.45 5.27 2.77
N PHE A 61 -1.46 4.87 2.01
CA PHE A 61 -2.27 3.68 2.27
C PHE A 61 -1.96 2.60 1.23
N ILE A 62 -0.74 2.09 1.35
CA ILE A 62 -0.14 1.09 0.46
C ILE A 62 0.30 -0.12 1.29
N GLY A 63 0.59 -1.24 0.62
CA GLY A 63 1.00 -2.49 1.26
C GLY A 63 1.07 -3.63 0.27
N ALA A 64 1.41 -4.83 0.74
CA ALA A 64 1.53 -6.03 -0.09
C ALA A 64 0.22 -6.46 -0.79
N HIS A 65 -0.92 -5.85 -0.44
CA HIS A 65 -2.21 -6.12 -1.08
C HIS A 65 -2.54 -5.12 -2.20
N ALA A 66 -1.95 -3.93 -2.20
CA ALA A 66 -2.12 -2.97 -3.28
C ALA A 66 -1.42 -3.51 -4.52
N HIS A 67 -2.17 -3.80 -5.59
CA HIS A 67 -1.62 -4.57 -6.73
C HIS A 67 -1.80 -3.91 -8.09
N LYS A 68 -2.62 -2.86 -8.16
CA LYS A 68 -2.94 -2.08 -9.36
C LYS A 68 -3.33 -0.66 -8.98
N VAL A 69 -2.79 0.33 -9.69
CA VAL A 69 -3.23 1.73 -9.60
C VAL A 69 -4.29 1.99 -10.65
N ILE A 70 -5.41 2.58 -10.26
CA ILE A 70 -6.53 2.87 -11.15
C ILE A 70 -6.10 3.91 -12.19
N GLY A 71 -6.46 3.69 -13.45
CA GLY A 71 -6.11 4.59 -14.56
C GLY A 71 -4.67 4.48 -15.06
N MET A 72 -3.85 3.60 -14.50
CA MET A 72 -2.47 3.36 -14.96
C MET A 72 -2.31 1.98 -15.61
N PRO A 73 -1.38 1.81 -16.56
CA PRO A 73 -0.91 0.49 -17.00
C PRO A 73 -0.41 -0.33 -15.81
N LEU A 74 -0.75 -1.63 -15.78
CA LEU A 74 -0.48 -2.50 -14.63
C LEU A 74 1.00 -2.48 -14.19
N ALA A 75 1.92 -2.55 -15.14
CA ALA A 75 3.36 -2.53 -14.85
C ALA A 75 3.80 -1.20 -14.21
N GLN A 76 3.33 -0.07 -14.74
CA GLN A 76 3.67 1.26 -14.22
C GLN A 76 3.09 1.47 -12.82
N GLY A 77 1.83 1.09 -12.61
CA GLY A 77 1.20 1.16 -11.29
C GLY A 77 1.92 0.29 -10.25
N ARG A 78 2.38 -0.90 -10.64
CA ARG A 78 3.15 -1.77 -9.74
C ARG A 78 4.52 -1.21 -9.41
N MET A 79 5.21 -0.63 -10.38
CA MET A 79 6.49 0.06 -10.12
C MET A 79 6.30 1.21 -9.13
N LEU A 80 5.29 2.05 -9.34
CA LEU A 80 4.96 3.13 -8.41
C LEU A 80 4.70 2.59 -6.99
N LEU A 81 3.90 1.53 -6.84
CA LEU A 81 3.62 0.94 -5.53
C LEU A 81 4.89 0.38 -4.85
N LEU A 82 5.81 -0.21 -5.62
CA LEU A 82 7.09 -0.67 -5.11
C LEU A 82 7.98 0.48 -4.64
N ASP A 83 8.11 1.54 -5.43
CA ASP A 83 8.90 2.72 -5.08
C ASP A 83 8.38 3.39 -3.80
N LEU A 84 7.04 3.50 -3.68
CA LEU A 84 6.40 4.05 -2.49
C LEU A 84 6.62 3.15 -1.26
N LEU A 85 6.61 1.83 -1.42
CA LEU A 85 6.91 0.88 -0.34
C LEU A 85 8.37 0.96 0.10
N GLU A 86 9.30 1.05 -0.85
CA GLU A 86 10.73 1.24 -0.55
C GLU A 86 10.94 2.53 0.24
N HIS A 87 10.37 3.65 -0.21
CA HIS A 87 10.42 4.93 0.50
C HIS A 87 9.82 4.82 1.91
N ALA A 88 8.62 4.24 2.02
CA ALA A 88 7.89 4.15 3.29
C ALA A 88 8.57 3.25 4.33
N THR A 89 9.46 2.35 3.90
CA THR A 89 10.18 1.41 4.76
C THR A 89 11.65 1.77 4.99
N GLN A 90 12.08 2.98 4.57
CA GLN A 90 13.39 3.51 4.95
C GLN A 90 13.55 3.59 6.48
N ARG A 91 14.78 3.38 6.98
CA ARG A 91 15.09 3.28 8.42
C ARG A 91 14.54 4.43 9.27
N GLN A 92 14.51 5.64 8.73
CA GLN A 92 14.00 6.84 9.40
C GLN A 92 12.48 6.82 9.67
N PHE A 93 11.72 5.94 9.01
CA PHE A 93 10.28 5.76 9.22
C PHE A 93 9.93 4.46 9.95
N VAL A 94 10.93 3.65 10.30
CA VAL A 94 10.74 2.32 10.88
C VAL A 94 11.08 2.34 12.36
N TYR A 95 10.09 1.95 13.17
CA TYR A 95 10.31 1.54 14.55
C TYR A 95 10.49 0.02 14.60
N ARG A 96 11.56 -0.46 15.26
CA ARG A 96 11.77 -1.89 15.52
C ARG A 96 11.36 -2.20 16.95
N HIS A 97 10.27 -2.94 17.10
CA HIS A 97 9.82 -3.40 18.42
C HIS A 97 10.63 -4.62 18.88
N ALA A 98 11.02 -4.64 20.15
CA ALA A 98 11.65 -5.78 20.80
C ALA A 98 10.67 -6.34 21.84
N TRP A 99 9.96 -7.38 21.45
CA TRP A 99 8.88 -7.98 22.24
C TRP A 99 9.36 -8.50 23.60
N THR A 100 8.53 -8.29 24.61
CA THR A 100 8.67 -8.88 25.94
C THR A 100 7.37 -9.60 26.36
N PRO A 101 7.45 -10.61 27.24
CA PRO A 101 6.25 -11.29 27.72
C PRO A 101 5.25 -10.29 28.33
N GLY A 102 4.04 -10.23 27.76
CA GLY A 102 2.96 -9.36 28.24
C GLY A 102 2.75 -8.07 27.43
N ASP A 103 3.59 -7.76 26.43
CA ASP A 103 3.31 -6.68 25.47
C ASP A 103 2.04 -6.97 24.64
N LEU A 104 1.27 -5.91 24.32
CA LEU A 104 0.01 -5.93 23.56
C LEU A 104 -0.01 -4.90 22.44
#